data_AF-E2C4Q0-F1
#
_entry.id   AF-E2C4Q0-F1
#
_cell.length_a   1.000
_cell.length_b   1.000
_cell.length_c   1.000
_cell.angle_alpha   90.00
_cell.angle_beta   90.00
_cell.angle_gamma   90.00
#
_symmetry.space_group_name_H-M   'P 1'
#
loop_
_entity.id
_entity.type
_entity.pdbx_description
1 polymer ?
#
loop_
_entity_poly.entity_id
_entity_poly.type
_entity_poly.pdbx_seq_one_letter_code
_entity_poly.pdbx_strand_id
1 'polypeptide(L)' 'WIGLGSQTHEWPLGSPDMTPLDFFLWGYVKEKVYETEPTTIEDMQQCIRNVFRSIISTMLERV' A
#
# COMPACT_ATOMS: atom_id res chain seq x y z
N TRP A 1 -4.32 7.08 -20.11
CA TRP A 1 -4.49 6.17 -21.25
C TRP A 1 -3.62 4.95 -21.06
N ILE A 2 -4.22 3.82 -20.67
CA ILE A 2 -3.77 2.42 -20.79
C ILE A 2 -5.11 1.65 -20.87
N GLY A 3 -5.54 1.15 -22.02
CA GLY A 3 -5.12 -0.15 -22.54
C GLY A 3 -6.21 -1.21 -22.26
N LEU A 4 -7.41 -1.02 -22.84
CA LEU A 4 -8.49 -2.03 -22.85
C LEU A 4 -8.11 -3.14 -23.85
N GLY A 5 -7.65 -4.29 -23.35
CA GLY A 5 -7.32 -5.43 -24.20
C GLY A 5 -7.14 -6.78 -23.50
N SER A 6 -7.32 -6.88 -22.17
CA SER A 6 -7.28 -8.17 -21.48
C SER A 6 -8.71 -8.70 -21.25
N GLN A 7 -9.04 -9.70 -22.05
CA GLN A 7 -10.31 -10.40 -22.08
C GLN A 7 -10.44 -11.38 -20.89
N THR A 8 -10.50 -10.89 -19.64
CA THR A 8 -10.68 -11.81 -18.48
C THR A 8 -11.32 -11.27 -17.19
N HIS A 9 -11.71 -10.00 -17.06
CA HIS A 9 -12.59 -9.59 -15.95
C HIS A 9 -13.24 -8.24 -16.22
N GLU A 10 -14.54 -8.25 -16.52
CA GLU A 10 -15.36 -7.04 -16.60
C GLU A 10 -15.70 -6.61 -15.17
N TRP A 11 -14.77 -5.92 -14.50
CA TRP A 11 -15.10 -5.21 -13.26
C TRP A 11 -16.11 -4.10 -13.59
N PRO A 12 -17.21 -3.95 -12.83
CA PRO A 12 -18.19 -2.92 -13.12
C PRO A 12 -17.55 -1.53 -12.99
N LEU A 13 -17.95 -0.62 -13.88
CA LEU A 13 -17.58 0.79 -13.85
C LEU A 13 -18.01 1.39 -12.49
N GLY A 14 -17.03 1.56 -11.60
CA GLY A 14 -17.25 2.08 -10.25
C GLY A 14 -16.94 1.10 -9.11
N SER A 15 -16.34 -0.07 -9.38
CA SER A 15 -15.72 -0.85 -8.31
C SER A 15 -14.41 -0.17 -7.87
N PRO A 16 -14.32 0.41 -6.66
CA PRO A 16 -13.02 0.49 -6.03
C PRO A 16 -12.66 -0.95 -5.67
N ASP A 17 -11.75 -1.57 -6.40
CA ASP A 17 -11.06 -2.78 -5.97
C ASP A 17 -10.16 -2.51 -4.74
N MET A 18 -10.65 -1.73 -3.77
CA MET A 18 -10.07 -1.52 -2.47
C MET A 18 -10.69 -2.55 -1.54
N THR A 19 -10.03 -3.70 -1.44
CA THR A 19 -10.23 -4.59 -0.30
C THR A 19 -10.13 -3.74 0.98
N PRO A 20 -10.95 -3.98 2.01
CA PRO A 20 -10.87 -3.21 3.26
C PRO A 20 -9.47 -3.25 3.89
N LEU A 21 -8.69 -4.30 3.59
CA LEU A 21 -7.28 -4.40 3.91
C LEU A 21 -6.43 -3.33 3.23
N ASP A 22 -6.67 -3.03 1.96
CA ASP A 22 -5.94 -2.02 1.18
C ASP A 22 -6.21 -0.61 1.74
N PHE A 23 -7.46 -0.31 2.12
CA PHE A 23 -7.81 0.96 2.75
C PHE A 23 -7.11 1.14 4.10
N PHE A 24 -7.11 0.10 4.93
CA PHE A 24 -6.45 0.11 6.24
C PHE A 24 -4.92 0.19 6.11
N LEU A 25 -4.33 -0.66 5.27
CA LEU A 25 -2.89 -0.74 5.05
C LEU A 25 -2.36 0.56 4.47
N TRP A 26 -3.03 1.13 3.47
CA TRP A 26 -2.62 2.39 2.85
C TRP A 26 -2.77 3.57 3.82
N GLY A 27 -3.81 3.57 4.67
CA GLY A 27 -3.95 4.55 5.75
C GLY A 27 -2.77 4.50 6.72
N TYR A 28 -2.44 3.31 7.21
CA TYR A 28 -1.34 3.08 8.15
C TYR A 28 0.04 3.42 7.57
N VAL A 29 0.30 3.00 6.32
CA VAL A 29 1.58 3.26 5.65
C VAL A 29 1.77 4.76 5.44
N LYS A 30 0.74 5.49 5.00
CA LYS A 30 0.84 6.95 4.85
C LYS A 30 1.13 7.64 6.18
N GLU A 31 0.40 7.29 7.24
CA GLU A 31 0.64 7.86 8.57
C GLU A 31 2.10 7.69 8.99
N LYS A 32 2.65 6.48 8.81
CA LYS A 32 4.03 6.19 9.20
C LYS A 32 5.10 6.81 8.30
N VAL A 33 4.83 6.94 7.01
CA VAL A 33 5.76 7.60 6.07
C VAL A 33 5.78 9.11 6.29
N TYR A 34 4.65 9.74 6.62
CA TYR A 34 4.58 11.18 6.88
C TYR A 34 4.94 11.57 8.33
N GLU A 35 5.03 10.63 9.27
CA GLU A 35 5.56 10.85 10.63
C GLU A 35 7.03 11.30 10.61
N THR A 36 7.79 10.81 9.63
CA THR A 36 9.20 11.16 9.43
C THR A 36 9.24 12.02 8.17
N GLU A 37 9.19 13.35 8.28
CA GLU A 37 9.16 14.27 7.12
C GLU A 37 10.28 13.91 6.11
N PRO A 38 9.98 13.18 5.01
CA PRO A 38 11.04 12.60 4.21
C PRO A 38 11.56 13.69 3.26
N THR A 39 12.82 14.09 3.44
CA THR A 39 13.44 15.18 2.69
C THR A 39 13.83 14.77 1.27
N THR A 40 14.01 13.47 1.01
CA THR A 40 14.42 12.93 -0.29
C THR A 40 13.60 11.71 -0.69
N ILE A 41 13.58 11.41 -2.00
CA ILE A 41 12.88 10.24 -2.56
C ILE A 41 13.44 8.94 -1.97
N GLU A 42 14.76 8.88 -1.76
CA GLU A 42 15.44 7.73 -1.17
C GLU A 42 14.97 7.47 0.27
N ASP A 43 14.83 8.54 1.06
CA ASP A 43 14.32 8.46 2.43
C ASP A 43 12.88 7.95 2.46
N MET A 44 12.02 8.46 1.56
CA MET A 44 10.65 8.00 1.42
C MET A 44 10.57 6.51 1.04
N GLN A 45 11.42 6.05 0.11
CA GLN A 45 11.50 4.63 -0.25
C GLN A 45 11.97 3.77 0.92
N GLN A 46 12.94 4.26 1.69
CA GLN A 46 13.47 3.55 2.86
C GLN A 46 12.42 3.46 3.98
N CYS A 47 11.69 4.54 4.24
CA CYS A 47 10.57 4.58 5.18
C CYS A 47 9.49 3.56 4.79
N ILE A 48 9.05 3.52 3.53
CA ILE A 48 8.06 2.54 3.05
C ILE A 48 8.57 1.10 3.30
N ARG A 49 9.81 0.79 2.92
CA ARG A 49 10.39 -0.55 3.14
C ARG A 49 10.42 -0.94 4.62
N ASN A 50 10.78 0.00 5.50
CA ASN A 50 10.82 -0.23 6.94
C ASN A 50 9.43 -0.49 7.51
N VAL A 51 8.42 0.30 7.13
CA VAL A 51 7.04 0.12 7.58
C VAL A 51 6.51 -1.26 7.18
N PHE A 52 6.70 -1.67 5.92
CA PHE A 52 6.29 -3.00 5.47
C PHE A 52 7.03 -4.13 6.20
N ARG A 53 8.33 -3.99 6.45
CA ARG A 53 9.09 -4.98 7.22
C ARG A 53 8.59 -5.10 8.66
N SER A 54 8.24 -3.98 9.30
CA SER A 54 7.66 -3.96 10.64
C SER A 54 6.30 -4.67 10.67
N ILE A 55 5.42 -4.39 9.71
CA ILE A 55 4.11 -5.06 9.60
C ILE A 55 4.29 -6.57 9.47
N ILE A 56 5.18 -7.02 8.59
CA ILE A 56 5.43 -8.46 8.37
C ILE A 56 5.95 -9.12 9.65
N SER A 57 6.89 -8.49 10.37
CA SER A 57 7.39 -9.02 11.66
C SER A 57 6.26 -9.17 12.67
N THR A 58 5.47 -8.11 12.88
CA THR A 58 4.37 -8.12 13.85
C THR A 58 3.29 -9.14 13.51
N MET A 59 3.01 -9.36 12.22
CA MET A 59 2.02 -10.35 11.80
C MET A 59 2.54 -11.79 11.91
N LEU A 60 3.85 -12.02 11.71
CA LEU A 60 4.48 -13.32 11.89
C LEU A 60 4.58 -13.74 13.36
N GLU A 61 4.80 -12.79 14.28
CA GLU A 61 4.89 -13.08 15.72
C GLU A 61 3.53 -13.38 16.39
N ARG A 62 2.43 -13.07 15.71
CA ARG A 62 1.06 -13.23 16.22
C ARG A 62 0.36 -14.51 15.74
N VAL A 63 1.10 -15.42 15.07
CA VAL A 63 0.58 -16.70 14.56
C VAL A 63 0.90 -17.87 15.49
#